data_AF-A0A0S3RDJ5-F1
#
_entry.id   AF-A0A0S3RDJ5-F1
#
_cell.length_a   1.000
_cell.length_b   1.000
_cell.length_c   1.000
_cell.angle_alpha   90.00
_cell.angle_beta   90.00
_cell.angle_gamma   90.00
#
_symmetry.space_group_name_H-M   'P 1'
#
loop_
_entity.id
_entity.type
_entity.pdbx_description
1 polymer ?
#
loop_
_entity_poly.entity_id
_entity_poly.type
_entity_poly.pdbx_seq_one_letter_code
_entity_poly.pdbx_strand_id
1 'polypeptide(L)' 'MPLFSLFRQVPLGCVTPFALVNESARDVSLLLDQGFKTQEHCFFHPLSNDMSICKQVDSCEKEINMFAHFT' A
#
# COMPACT_ATOMS: atom_id res chain seq x y z
N MET A 1 -16.29 9.56 -9.89
CA MET A 1 -14.93 9.07 -10.19
C MET A 1 -14.65 7.89 -9.27
N PRO A 2 -14.20 6.72 -9.76
CA PRO A 2 -13.86 5.59 -8.90
C PRO A 2 -12.67 5.94 -8.00
N LEU A 3 -12.69 5.52 -6.74
CA LEU A 3 -11.63 5.75 -5.75
C LEU A 3 -10.23 5.31 -6.26
N PHE A 4 -10.21 4.28 -7.11
CA PHE A 4 -9.00 3.69 -7.67
C PHE A 4 -8.27 4.60 -8.69
N SER A 5 -8.97 5.59 -9.27
CA SER A 5 -8.38 6.52 -10.25
C SER A 5 -7.42 7.55 -9.62
N LEU A 6 -7.38 7.67 -8.28
CA LEU A 6 -6.39 8.50 -7.59
C LEU A 6 -4.96 7.95 -7.73
N PHE A 7 -4.80 6.63 -7.90
CA PHE A 7 -3.49 6.01 -8.10
C PHE A 7 -3.19 5.91 -9.60
N ARG A 8 -2.88 7.05 -10.24
CA ARG A 8 -2.70 7.19 -11.70
C ARG A 8 -1.70 6.19 -12.34
N GLN A 9 -0.88 5.53 -11.53
CA GLN A 9 0.15 4.57 -11.96
C GLN A 9 -0.17 3.11 -11.63
N VAL A 10 -1.31 2.83 -11.01
CA VAL A 10 -1.70 1.47 -10.61
C VAL A 10 -2.92 1.03 -11.41
N PRO A 11 -2.81 0.01 -12.29
CA PRO A 11 -3.95 -0.51 -13.02
C PRO A 11 -5.07 -0.98 -12.08
N LEU A 12 -6.31 -0.98 -12.59
CA LEU A 12 -7.43 -1.59 -11.86
C LEU A 12 -7.09 -3.05 -11.53
N GLY A 13 -7.31 -3.44 -10.27
CA GLY A 13 -6.96 -4.77 -9.78
C GLY A 13 -5.51 -4.92 -9.29
N CYS A 14 -4.67 -3.87 -9.37
CA CYS A 14 -3.29 -3.88 -8.86
C CYS A 14 -3.11 -3.04 -7.58
N VAL A 15 -4.21 -2.66 -6.91
CA VAL A 15 -4.18 -1.78 -5.72
C VAL A 15 -3.22 -2.36 -4.66
N THR A 16 -2.29 -1.52 -4.21
CA THR A 16 -1.23 -1.90 -3.27
C THR A 16 -0.89 -0.71 -2.36
N PRO A 17 -0.56 -0.91 -1.07
CA PRO A 17 -0.17 0.19 -0.18
C PRO A 17 1.05 0.97 -0.66
N PHE A 18 1.90 0.36 -1.50
CA PHE A 18 3.06 1.04 -2.09
C PHE A 18 2.66 2.19 -3.04
N ALA A 19 1.40 2.25 -3.48
CA ALA A 19 0.91 3.34 -4.32
C ALA A 19 0.88 4.70 -3.59
N LEU A 20 1.03 4.71 -2.25
CA LEU A 20 1.16 5.93 -1.44
C LEU A 20 2.41 6.75 -1.77
N VAL A 21 3.41 6.16 -2.45
CA VAL A 21 4.58 6.91 -2.95
C VAL A 21 4.21 7.94 -4.03
N ASN A 22 3.03 7.82 -4.64
CA ASN A 22 2.58 8.75 -5.68
C ASN A 22 2.06 10.05 -5.07
N GLU A 23 2.46 11.21 -5.61
CA GLU A 23 1.97 12.53 -5.15
C GLU A 23 0.44 12.64 -5.15
N SER A 24 -0.22 11.96 -6.09
CA SER A 24 -1.68 11.94 -6.17
C SER A 24 -2.37 11.24 -5.00
N ALA A 25 -1.62 10.54 -4.15
CA ALA A 25 -2.10 9.87 -2.95
C ALA A 25 -1.92 10.70 -1.67
N ARG A 26 -1.45 11.96 -1.76
CA ARG A 26 -1.17 12.82 -0.60
C ARG A 26 -2.38 12.96 0.34
N ASP A 27 -3.58 13.07 -0.21
CA ASP A 27 -4.82 13.25 0.57
C ASP A 27 -5.51 11.91 0.92
N VAL A 28 -4.82 10.78 0.70
CA VAL A 28 -5.34 9.44 1.00
C VAL A 28 -4.80 8.98 2.34
N SER A 29 -5.70 8.67 3.28
CA SER A 29 -5.34 8.01 4.53
C SER A 29 -5.32 6.49 4.34
N LEU A 30 -4.28 5.84 4.89
CA LEU A 30 -4.22 4.40 4.96
C LEU A 30 -4.84 3.89 6.26
N LEU A 31 -5.75 2.91 6.13
CA LEU A 31 -6.29 2.15 7.26
C LEU A 31 -5.76 0.73 7.19
N LEU A 32 -5.05 0.29 8.24
CA LEU A 32 -4.59 -1.08 8.38
C LEU A 32 -5.53 -1.87 9.28
N ASP A 33 -5.89 -3.08 8.85
CA ASP A 33 -6.67 -4.00 9.67
C ASP A 33 -5.90 -4.41 10.93
N GLN A 34 -6.60 -4.56 12.05
CA GLN A 34 -6.00 -5.04 13.30
C GLN A 34 -5.44 -6.46 13.13
N GLY A 35 -6.12 -7.31 12.34
CA GLY A 35 -5.67 -8.67 12.03
C GLY A 35 -4.41 -8.73 11.16
N PHE A 36 -4.08 -7.64 10.46
CA PHE A 36 -2.82 -7.52 9.72
C PHE A 36 -1.61 -7.50 10.68
N LYS A 37 -1.75 -6.76 11.78
CA LYS A 37 -0.67 -6.57 12.78
C LYS A 37 -0.30 -7.83 13.54
N THR A 38 -1.17 -8.84 13.51
CA THR A 38 -0.92 -10.13 14.17
C THR A 38 -0.20 -11.12 13.27
N GLN A 39 0.04 -10.79 11.98
CA GLN A 39 0.75 -11.67 11.06
C GLN A 39 2.27 -11.50 11.19
N GLU A 40 3.02 -12.57 10.97
CA GLU A 40 4.49 -12.48 10.87
C GLU A 40 4.92 -11.89 9.52
N HIS A 41 4.20 -12.26 8.47
CA HIS A 41 4.47 -11.91 7.09
C HIS A 41 3.23 -11.35 6.41
N CYS A 42 3.45 -10.42 5.49
CA CYS A 42 2.45 -9.82 4.63
C CYS A 42 2.84 -9.96 3.15
N PHE A 43 1.83 -10.08 2.30
CA PHE A 43 1.99 -10.24 0.86
C PHE A 43 1.36 -9.08 0.12
N PHE A 44 2.11 -8.49 -0.81
CA PHE A 44 1.64 -7.39 -1.63
C PHE A 44 2.05 -7.55 -3.09
N HIS A 45 1.26 -6.98 -3.97
CA HIS A 45 1.61 -6.80 -5.37
C HIS A 45 2.57 -5.60 -5.51
N PRO A 46 3.75 -5.76 -6.13
CA PRO A 46 4.69 -4.66 -6.37
C PRO A 46 4.24 -3.84 -7.59
N LEU A 47 3.12 -3.12 -7.46
CA LEU A 47 2.50 -2.28 -8.50
C LEU A 47 1.92 -3.03 -9.72
N SER A 48 2.18 -4.33 -9.85
CA SER A 48 1.62 -5.25 -10.84
C SER A 48 1.13 -6.52 -10.16
N ASN A 49 0.03 -7.09 -10.66
CA ASN A 49 -0.67 -8.25 -10.07
C ASN A 49 -0.19 -9.62 -10.58
N ASP A 50 0.91 -9.66 -11.30
CA ASP A 50 1.54 -10.87 -11.84
C ASP A 50 2.48 -11.57 -10.83
N MET A 51 2.80 -10.91 -9.72
CA MET A 51 3.65 -11.44 -8.66
C MET A 51 3.21 -10.92 -7.27
N SER A 52 3.60 -11.66 -6.22
CA SER A 52 3.50 -11.22 -4.83
C SER A 52 4.87 -11.17 -4.18
N ILE A 53 5.15 -10.11 -3.41
CA ILE A 53 6.32 -10.02 -2.54
C ILE A 53 5.91 -10.34 -1.11
N CYS A 54 6.73 -11.13 -0.41
CA CYS A 54 6.58 -11.41 1.01
C CYS A 54 7.49 -10.46 1.82
N LYS A 55 6.96 -9.82 2.85
CA LYS A 55 7.74 -9.01 3.79
C LYS A 55 7.31 -9.30 5.23
N GLN A 56 8.22 -9.11 6.18
CA GLN A 56 7.86 -9.07 7.60
C GLN A 56 6.96 -7.86 7.88
N VAL A 57 5.92 -8.06 8.68
CA VAL A 57 4.91 -7.03 8.99
C VAL A 57 5.56 -5.78 9.60
N ASP A 58 6.46 -5.94 10.57
CA ASP A 58 7.15 -4.82 11.21
C ASP A 58 7.95 -3.94 10.22
N SER A 59 8.55 -4.56 9.20
CA SER A 59 9.27 -3.86 8.15
C SER A 59 8.30 -3.12 7.22
N CYS A 60 7.19 -3.78 6.88
CA CYS A 60 6.17 -3.18 6.03
C CYS A 60 5.46 -2.00 6.72
N GLU A 61 5.15 -2.10 8.01
CA GLU A 61 4.57 -0.99 8.77
C GLU A 61 5.49 0.23 8.79
N LYS A 62 6.80 0.03 8.96
CA LYS A 62 7.79 1.13 8.90
C LYS A 62 7.80 1.83 7.55
N GLU A 63 7.83 1.07 6.46
CA GLU A 63 7.78 1.63 5.10
C GLU A 63 6.49 2.41 4.86
N ILE A 64 5.34 1.81 5.21
CA ILE A 64 4.04 2.44 5.11
C ILE A 64 3.98 3.76 5.89
N ASN A 65 4.48 3.76 7.13
CA ASN A 65 4.51 4.96 7.96
C ASN A 65 5.43 6.03 7.37
N MET A 66 6.57 5.65 6.77
CA MET A 66 7.46 6.59 6.08
C MET A 66 6.74 7.31 4.92
N PHE A 67 5.86 6.61 4.18
CA PHE A 67 5.09 7.23 3.10
C PHE A 67 3.88 8.03 3.61
N ALA A 68 3.29 7.63 4.74
CA ALA A 68 2.14 8.31 5.34
C ALA A 68 2.50 9.61 6.10
N HIS A 69 3.79 9.82 6.43
CA HIS A 69 4.26 10.99 7.20
C HIS A 69 4.50 12.28 6.40
N PHE A 70 4.17 12.34 5.11
CA PHE A 70 4.18 13.58 4.32
C PHE A 70 2.85 14.36 4.41
N THR A 71 2.27 14.42 5.61
CA THR A 71 1.14 15.32 5.92
C THR A 71 1.62 16.67 6.41
#